data_AF-A0A6B1FZN3-F1
#
_entry.id   AF-A0A6B1FZN3-F1
#
_cell.length_a   1.000
_cell.length_b   1.000
_cell.length_c   1.000
_cell.angle_alpha   90.00
_cell.angle_beta   90.00
_cell.angle_gamma   90.00
#
_symmetry.space_group_name_H-M   'P 1'
#
loop_
_entity.id
_entity.type
_entity.pdbx_description
1 polymer ?
#
loop_
_entity_poly.entity_id
_entity_poly.type
_entity_poly.pdbx_seq_one_letter_code
_entity_poly.pdbx_strand_id
1 'polypeptide(L)'
;MKKTIVEVTEESRLWKQLWTVIEQLEQQPYIEVQAGHFRSSHMFAALVEGRPVGFLRFVVQRLGEDEGRPPIVFRDEVLYEAKIIAFGVLP
;
A
#
# COMPACT_ATOMS: atom_id res chain seq x y z
N MET A 1 23.29 12.75 2.11
CA MET A 1 22.48 11.58 2.49
C MET A 1 21.50 11.27 1.36
N LYS A 2 21.59 10.11 0.72
CA LYS A 2 20.73 9.72 -0.41
C LYS A 2 19.37 9.25 0.11
N LYS A 3 18.30 9.85 -0.43
CA LYS A 3 16.90 9.51 -0.13
C LYS A 3 16.19 9.14 -1.43
N THR A 4 15.49 8.01 -1.46
CA THR A 4 14.75 7.55 -2.64
C THR A 4 13.46 6.84 -2.22
N ILE A 5 12.47 6.84 -3.09
CA ILE A 5 11.26 6.02 -2.96
C ILE A 5 11.25 5.05 -4.13
N VAL A 6 10.98 3.77 -3.86
CA VAL A 6 10.91 2.73 -4.88
C VAL A 6 9.67 1.88 -4.65
N GLU A 7 9.03 1.45 -5.73
CA GLU A 7 7.99 0.41 -5.65
C GLU A 7 8.66 -0.92 -5.27
N VAL A 8 8.01 -1.69 -4.41
CA VAL A 8 8.47 -2.99 -3.96
C VAL A 8 7.36 -4.03 -4.13
N THR A 9 7.79 -5.22 -4.48
CA THR A 9 6.94 -6.42 -4.57
C THR A 9 7.43 -7.45 -3.55
N GLU A 10 6.62 -8.48 -3.27
CA GLU A 10 7.02 -9.58 -2.39
C GLU A 10 8.28 -10.31 -2.87
N GLU A 11 8.52 -10.30 -4.18
CA GLU A 11 9.70 -10.89 -4.84
C GLU A 11 10.94 -9.99 -4.75
N SER A 12 10.78 -8.72 -4.38
CA SER A 12 11.87 -7.74 -4.32
C SER A 12 12.85 -8.09 -3.20
N ARG A 13 14.16 -7.91 -3.44
CA ARG A 13 15.21 -8.08 -2.40
C ARG A 13 14.98 -7.20 -1.17
N LEU A 14 14.30 -6.07 -1.35
CA LEU A 14 13.95 -5.11 -0.29
C LEU A 14 12.79 -5.58 0.59
N TRP A 15 11.99 -6.55 0.15
CA TRP A 15 10.75 -6.96 0.84
C TRP A 15 10.99 -7.37 2.29
N LYS A 16 11.96 -8.26 2.52
CA LYS A 16 12.31 -8.72 3.87
C LYS A 16 12.76 -7.58 4.79
N GLN A 17 13.52 -6.62 4.25
CA GLN A 17 13.99 -5.47 5.04
C GLN A 17 12.85 -4.50 5.34
N LEU A 18 11.94 -4.32 4.39
CA LEU A 18 10.77 -3.49 4.60
C LEU A 18 9.81 -4.12 5.63
N TRP A 19 9.67 -5.44 5.62
CA TRP A 19 8.83 -6.14 6.59
C TRP A 19 9.22 -5.84 8.04
N THR A 20 10.51 -5.78 8.35
CA THR A 20 10.99 -5.38 9.67
C THR A 20 10.54 -3.95 10.06
N VAL A 21 10.47 -3.02 9.10
CA VAL A 21 9.96 -1.66 9.33
C VAL A 21 8.45 -1.68 9.56
N ILE A 22 7.71 -2.48 8.79
CA ILE A 22 6.26 -2.68 8.96
C ILE A 22 5.96 -3.24 10.35
N GLU A 23 6.74 -4.21 10.82
CA GLU A 23 6.60 -4.81 12.14
C GLU A 23 6.86 -3.81 13.27
N GLN A 24 7.90 -3.00 13.15
CA GLN A 24 8.21 -1.95 14.14
C GLN A 24 7.14 -0.86 14.21
N LEU A 25 6.42 -0.63 13.11
CA LEU A 25 5.32 0.32 13.05
C LEU A 25 3.96 -0.32 13.35
N GLU A 26 3.92 -1.62 13.67
CA GLU A 26 2.72 -2.38 14.03
C GLU A 26 1.61 -2.34 12.95
N GLN A 27 1.98 -2.33 11.67
CA GLN A 27 1.03 -2.22 10.54
C GLN A 27 0.86 -3.49 9.69
N GLN A 28 1.35 -4.65 10.14
CA GLN A 28 1.25 -5.93 9.41
C GLN A 28 -0.17 -6.24 8.91
N PRO A 29 -1.25 -6.06 9.70
CA PRO A 29 -2.60 -6.37 9.23
C PRO A 29 -3.02 -5.54 8.01
N TYR A 30 -2.52 -4.31 7.90
CA TYR A 30 -2.79 -3.44 6.74
C TYR A 30 -1.97 -3.80 5.51
N ILE A 31 -0.96 -4.67 5.64
CA ILE A 31 -0.17 -5.19 4.52
C ILE A 31 -0.73 -6.54 4.06
N GLU A 32 -1.15 -7.36 5.00
CA GLU A 32 -1.72 -8.69 4.74
C GLU A 32 -3.15 -8.64 4.21
N VAL A 33 -3.89 -7.54 4.43
CA VAL A 33 -5.25 -7.41 3.93
C VAL A 33 -5.31 -7.56 2.41
N GLN A 34 -6.15 -8.50 1.98
CA GLN A 34 -6.54 -8.74 0.59
C GLN A 34 -8.06 -8.64 0.51
N ALA A 35 -8.56 -7.90 -0.46
CA ALA A 35 -10.00 -7.75 -0.68
C ALA A 35 -10.32 -7.92 -2.16
N GLY A 36 -11.39 -8.67 -2.47
CA GLY A 36 -11.83 -8.90 -3.86
C GLY A 36 -12.30 -7.63 -4.59
N HIS A 37 -12.46 -6.52 -3.87
CA HIS A 37 -12.80 -5.22 -4.44
C HIS A 37 -11.57 -4.37 -4.83
N PHE A 38 -10.37 -4.81 -4.46
CA PHE A 38 -9.13 -4.19 -4.93
C PHE A 38 -8.92 -4.52 -6.40
N ARG A 39 -8.71 -3.49 -7.21
CA ARG A 39 -8.30 -3.57 -8.62
C ARG A 39 -6.78 -3.69 -8.73
N SER A 40 -6.04 -2.93 -7.93
CA SER A 40 -4.59 -3.03 -7.82
C SER A 40 -4.12 -2.67 -6.41
N SER A 41 -2.95 -3.17 -6.02
CA SER A 41 -2.30 -2.88 -4.75
C SER A 41 -0.83 -2.57 -5.01
N HIS A 42 -0.36 -1.46 -4.46
CA HIS A 42 1.00 -0.99 -4.67
C HIS A 42 1.66 -0.73 -3.32
N MET A 43 2.93 -1.12 -3.20
CA MET A 43 3.75 -0.88 -2.03
C MET A 43 4.98 -0.10 -2.43
N PHE A 44 5.30 0.95 -1.68
CA PHE A 44 6.49 1.76 -1.86
C PHE A 44 7.32 1.76 -0.59
N ALA A 45 8.63 1.62 -0.73
CA ALA A 45 9.58 1.76 0.36
C ALA A 45 10.29 3.12 0.26
N ALA A 46 10.33 3.86 1.37
CA ALA A 46 11.19 5.02 1.53
C ALA A 46 12.56 4.55 2.02
N LEU A 47 13.62 4.89 1.28
CA LEU A 47 14.98 4.45 1.56
C LEU A 47 15.89 5.61 1.98
N VAL A 48 16.72 5.39 2.99
CA VAL A 48 17.83 6.26 3.38
C VAL A 48 19.13 5.46 3.32
N GLU A 49 20.09 5.91 2.50
CA GLU A 49 21.33 5.17 2.25
C GLU A 49 21.07 3.69 1.85
N GLY A 50 20.02 3.48 1.05
CA GLY A 50 19.62 2.16 0.55
C GLY A 50 18.86 1.27 1.54
N ARG A 51 18.63 1.71 2.78
CA ARG A 51 17.87 0.96 3.80
C ARG A 51 16.44 1.48 3.91
N PRO A 52 15.41 0.62 3.97
CA PRO A 52 14.05 1.02 4.27
C PRO A 52 13.97 1.72 5.62
N VAL A 53 13.33 2.88 5.64
CA VAL A 53 12.99 3.65 6.86
C VAL A 53 11.50 3.94 6.96
N GLY A 54 10.72 3.59 5.93
CA GLY A 54 9.29 3.81 5.91
C GLY A 54 8.66 3.21 4.66
N PHE A 55 7.34 3.31 4.59
CA PHE A 55 6.57 2.79 3.48
C PHE A 55 5.25 3.51 3.27
N LEU A 56 4.66 3.22 2.11
CA LEU A 56 3.31 3.59 1.74
C LEU A 56 2.69 2.42 0.98
N ARG A 57 1.52 1.96 1.43
CA ARG A 57 0.67 1.04 0.68
C ARG A 57 -0.59 1.78 0.25
N PHE A 58 -0.88 1.76 -1.05
CA PHE A 58 -2.18 2.21 -1.54
C PHE A 58 -2.80 1.15 -2.46
N VAL A 59 -4.12 1.18 -2.51
CA VAL A 59 -4.92 0.32 -3.39
C VAL A 59 -5.75 1.18 -4.32
N VAL A 60 -6.00 0.68 -5.52
CA VAL A 60 -7.08 1.18 -6.37
C VAL A 60 -8.25 0.22 -6.20
N GLN A 61 -9.43 0.72 -5.86
CA GLN A 61 -10.60 -0.10 -5.55
C GLN A 61 -11.89 0.48 -6.13
N ARG A 62 -12.93 -0.36 -6.23
CA ARG A 62 -14.28 0.08 -6.61
C ARG A 62 -14.82 1.01 -5.53
N LEU A 63 -15.28 2.21 -5.93
CA LEU A 63 -15.76 3.20 -4.99
C LEU A 63 -17.07 2.74 -4.32
N GLY A 64 -17.06 2.64 -2.99
CA GLY A 64 -18.21 2.30 -2.14
C GLY A 64 -18.21 0.88 -1.55
N GLU A 65 -17.48 -0.07 -2.15
CA GLU A 65 -17.51 -1.47 -1.69
C GLU A 65 -16.82 -1.71 -0.33
N ASP A 66 -15.84 -0.88 0.02
CA ASP A 66 -15.17 -0.92 1.32
C ASP A 66 -16.05 -0.45 2.48
N GLU A 67 -17.07 0.37 2.18
CA GLU A 67 -18.15 0.79 3.09
C GLU A 67 -19.37 -0.15 3.02
N GLY A 68 -19.25 -1.30 2.35
CA GLY A 68 -20.33 -2.27 2.17
C GLY A 68 -21.47 -1.78 1.25
N ARG A 69 -21.21 -0.77 0.41
CA ARG A 69 -22.17 -0.22 -0.54
C ARG A 69 -21.96 -0.82 -1.93
N PRO A 70 -22.99 -0.85 -2.79
CA PRO A 70 -22.80 -1.20 -4.20
C PRO A 70 -21.80 -0.24 -4.88
N PRO A 71 -21.06 -0.70 -5.91
CA PRO A 71 -20.21 0.17 -6.71
C PRO A 71 -20.97 1.37 -7.28
N ILE A 72 -20.35 2.55 -7.24
CA ILE A 72 -20.91 3.71 -7.93
C ILE A 72 -20.65 3.60 -9.43
N VAL A 73 -21.72 3.74 -10.21
CA VAL A 73 -21.69 3.72 -11.68
C VAL A 73 -22.07 5.08 -12.22
N PHE A 74 -21.29 5.60 -13.15
CA PHE A 74 -21.57 6.84 -13.87
C PHE A 74 -21.41 6.61 -15.37
N ARG A 75 -22.49 6.84 -16.14
CA ARG A 75 -22.52 6.59 -17.60
C ARG A 75 -22.05 5.17 -17.97
N ASP A 76 -22.61 4.18 -17.28
CA ASP A 76 -22.32 2.74 -17.46
C ASP A 76 -20.87 2.32 -17.12
N GLU A 77 -20.06 3.22 -16.55
CA GLU A 77 -18.72 2.92 -16.07
C GLU A 77 -18.66 2.87 -14.53
N VAL A 78 -17.98 1.86 -13.98
CA VAL A 78 -17.71 1.77 -12.55
C VAL A 78 -16.63 2.78 -12.17
N LEU A 79 -16.89 3.58 -11.14
CA LEU A 79 -15.92 4.51 -10.60
C LEU A 79 -14.97 3.82 -9.63
N TYR A 80 -13.71 4.24 -9.67
CA TYR A 80 -12.63 3.73 -8.82
C TYR A 80 -12.01 4.87 -8.01
N GLU A 81 -11.48 4.53 -6.85
CA GLU A 81 -10.69 5.42 -6.02
C GLU A 81 -9.31 4.83 -5.71
N ALA A 82 -8.36 5.71 -5.41
CA ALA A 82 -7.09 5.34 -4.82
C ALA A 82 -7.11 5.65 -3.32
N LYS A 83 -6.83 4.66 -2.48
CA LYS A 83 -6.85 4.77 -1.02
C LYS A 83 -5.50 4.36 -0.44
N ILE A 84 -4.90 5.24 0.35
CA ILE A 84 -3.75 4.87 1.19
C ILE A 84 -4.31 4.08 2.37
N ILE A 85 -3.91 2.81 2.49
CA ILE A 85 -4.38 1.92 3.54
C ILE A 85 -3.35 1.70 4.64
N ALA A 86 -2.08 2.00 4.36
CA ALA A 86 -1.00 1.92 5.33
C ALA A 86 0.10 2.93 4.97
N PHE A 87 0.66 3.58 5.98
CA PHE A 87 1.76 4.54 5.82
C PHE A 87 2.49 4.70 7.15
N GLY A 88 3.81 4.74 7.10
CA GLY A 88 4.61 5.06 8.27
C GLY A 88 6.09 5.23 7.96
N VAL A 89 6.77 5.99 8.81
CA VAL A 89 8.21 6.28 8.71
C VAL A 89 8.79 6.20 10.11
N LEU A 90 9.91 5.49 10.26
CA LEU A 90 10.67 5.43 11.50
C LEU A 90 11.34 6.79 11.78
N PRO A 91 11.53 7.16 13.06
CA PRO A 91 12.18 8.42 13.44
C PRO A 91 13.59 8.61 12.90
#